data_AF-M5IS53-F1
#
_entry.id   AF-M5IS53-F1
#
_cell.length_a   1.000
_cell.length_b   1.000
_cell.length_c   1.000
_cell.angle_alpha   90.00
_cell.angle_beta   90.00
_cell.angle_gamma   90.00
#
_symmetry.space_group_name_H-M   'P 1'
#
loop_
_entity.id
_entity.type
_entity.pdbx_description
1 polymer ?
#
loop_
_entity_poly.entity_id
_entity_poly.type
_entity_poly.pdbx_seq_one_letter_code
_entity_poly.pdbx_strand_id
1 'polypeptide(L)' 'MKENLRWKGNYVVKHWDADWQKIITGNYESYQKILDASFDGIYIDIIDAFEHFEKESARR' A
#
# COMPACT_ATOMS: atom_id res chain seq x y z
N MET A 1 -2.77 13.37 2.78
CA MET A 1 -2.03 12.16 3.21
C MET A 1 -1.06 12.58 4.31
N LYS A 2 -0.86 11.74 5.33
CA LYS A 2 0.04 12.04 6.45
C LYS A 2 1.35 11.28 6.24
N GLU A 3 2.47 11.99 6.26
CA GLU A 3 3.79 11.35 6.18
C GLU A 3 4.08 10.56 7.46
N ASN A 4 4.68 9.38 7.32
CA ASN A 4 5.11 8.56 8.43
C ASN A 4 6.42 9.12 9.00
N LEU A 5 6.35 9.66 10.22
CA LEU A 5 7.51 10.26 10.90
C LEU A 5 8.67 9.28 11.15
N ARG A 6 8.39 7.96 11.16
CA ARG A 6 9.43 6.93 11.30
C ARG A 6 10.08 6.55 9.96
N TRP A 7 9.41 6.86 8.84
CA TRP A 7 9.81 6.45 7.50
C TRP A 7 9.63 7.63 6.54
N LYS A 8 10.63 8.51 6.50
CA LYS A 8 10.61 9.71 5.65
C LYS A 8 10.37 9.34 4.19
N GLY A 9 9.43 10.02 3.54
CA GLY A 9 8.99 9.75 2.17
C GLY A 9 7.83 8.75 2.06
N ASN A 10 7.49 8.01 3.12
CA ASN A 10 6.34 7.10 3.12
C ASN A 10 5.10 7.82 3.65
N TYR A 11 3.98 7.68 2.94
CA TYR A 11 2.72 8.30 3.29
C TYR A 11 1.69 7.23 3.68
N VAL A 12 0.90 7.52 4.71
CA VAL A 12 -0.25 6.68 5.06
C VAL A 12 -1.29 6.79 3.97
N VAL A 13 -1.62 5.65 3.37
CA VAL A 13 -2.58 5.51 2.28
C VAL A 13 -3.79 4.71 2.73
N LYS A 14 -4.97 5.08 2.25
CA LYS A 14 -6.18 4.28 2.42
C LYS A 14 -6.09 3.09 1.48
N HIS A 15 -5.67 1.94 1.99
CA HIS A 15 -5.41 0.76 1.16
C HIS A 15 -6.66 0.22 0.44
N TRP A 16 -7.87 0.54 0.94
CA TRP A 16 -9.14 0.22 0.29
C TRP A 16 -9.58 1.23 -0.78
N ASP A 17 -8.84 2.31 -0.99
CA ASP A 17 -9.16 3.30 -2.02
C ASP A 17 -8.94 2.70 -3.42
N ALA A 18 -9.93 2.84 -4.30
CA ALA A 18 -9.91 2.22 -5.61
C ALA A 18 -8.81 2.79 -6.52
N ASP A 19 -8.47 4.07 -6.39
CA ASP A 19 -7.40 4.67 -7.18
C ASP A 19 -6.02 4.24 -6.66
N TRP A 20 -5.88 4.04 -5.34
CA TRP A 20 -4.69 3.39 -4.78
C TRP A 20 -4.52 1.95 -5.28
N GLN A 21 -5.59 1.15 -5.29
CA GLN A 21 -5.54 -0.22 -5.80
C GLN A 21 -5.14 -0.27 -7.28
N LYS A 22 -5.63 0.67 -8.12
CA LYS A 22 -5.22 0.78 -9.52
C LYS A 22 -3.74 1.09 -9.70
N ILE A 23 -3.10 1.83 -8.79
CA ILE A 23 -1.65 2.05 -8.84
C ILE A 23 -0.91 0.72 -8.63
N ILE A 24 -1.42 -0.13 -7.73
CA ILE A 24 -0.82 -1.42 -7.38
C ILE A 24 -1.07 -2.47 -8.47
N THR A 25 -2.28 -2.61 -8.99
CA THR A 25 -2.66 -3.71 -9.89
C THR A 25 -2.94 -3.30 -11.34
N GLY A 26 -3.18 -2.01 -11.59
CA GLY A 26 -3.72 -1.50 -12.85
C GLY A 26 -2.70 -0.74 -13.71
N ASN A 27 -1.44 -0.68 -13.32
CA ASN A 27 -0.37 -0.02 -14.07
C ASN A 27 0.76 -0.99 -14.38
N TYR A 28 1.34 -0.87 -15.59
CA TYR A 28 2.52 -1.63 -16.01
C TYR A 28 3.74 -1.39 -15.11
N GLU A 29 3.74 -0.31 -14.35
CA GLU A 29 4.88 0.13 -13.54
C GLU A 29 5.03 -0.57 -12.17
N SER A 30 4.07 -1.40 -11.75
CA SER A 30 4.06 -2.04 -10.42
C SER A 30 4.02 -3.57 -10.51
N TYR A 31 2.85 -4.19 -10.25
CA TYR A 31 2.73 -5.65 -10.23
C TYR A 31 3.05 -6.29 -11.58
N GLN A 32 2.67 -5.64 -12.68
CA GLN A 32 2.90 -6.17 -14.02
C GLN A 32 4.39 -6.35 -14.33
N LYS A 33 5.25 -5.40 -13.90
CA LYS A 33 6.72 -5.54 -14.02
C LYS A 33 7.27 -6.77 -13.32
N ILE A 34 6.68 -7.13 -12.18
CA ILE A 34 7.12 -8.31 -11.42
C ILE A 34 6.68 -9.59 -12.13
N LEU A 35 5.46 -9.62 -12.66
CA LEU A 35 4.95 -10.73 -13.47
C LEU A 35 5.79 -10.92 -14.75
N ASP A 36 6.11 -9.83 -15.45
CA ASP A 36 6.91 -9.84 -16.67
C ASP A 36 8.36 -10.29 -16.40
N ALA A 37 8.90 -9.98 -15.22
CA ALA A 37 10.24 -10.40 -14.80
C ALA A 37 10.32 -11.87 -14.34
N SER A 38 9.24 -12.65 -14.45
CA SER A 38 9.20 -14.09 -14.13
C SER A 38 9.60 -14.43 -12.69
N PHE A 39 9.29 -13.55 -11.73
CA PHE A 39 9.41 -13.89 -10.31
C PHE A 39 8.32 -14.90 -9.92
N ASP A 40 8.69 -15.87 -9.07
CA ASP A 40 7.76 -16.90 -8.57
C ASP A 40 6.75 -16.39 -7.52
N GLY A 41 6.95 -15.17 -7.01
CA GLY A 41 6.09 -14.60 -5.98
C GLY A 41 6.47 -13.18 -5.59
N ILE A 42 5.64 -12.59 -4.74
CA ILE A 42 5.82 -11.23 -4.23
C ILE A 42 5.75 -11.22 -2.71
N TYR A 43 6.53 -10.32 -2.13
CA TYR A 43 6.43 -9.97 -0.72
C TYR A 43 5.75 -8.61 -0.59
N ILE A 44 4.62 -8.58 0.12
CA ILE A 44 3.84 -7.36 0.33
C ILE A 44 4.10 -6.89 1.76
N ASP A 45 4.78 -5.76 1.90
CA ASP A 45 5.05 -5.14 3.20
C ASP A 45 3.89 -4.27 3.68
N ILE A 46 3.85 -3.96 4.98
CA ILE A 46 2.88 -3.04 5.62
C ILE A 46 1.41 -3.54 5.54
N ILE A 47 1.21 -4.86 5.60
CA ILE A 47 -0.13 -5.47 5.70
C ILE A 47 -0.87 -4.99 6.96
N ASP A 48 -0.15 -4.71 8.05
CA ASP A 48 -0.67 -4.20 9.32
C ASP A 48 -1.20 -2.75 9.27
N ALA A 49 -1.14 -2.09 8.12
CA ALA A 49 -1.68 -0.75 7.93
C ALA A 49 -3.18 -0.62 8.24
N PHE A 50 -3.95 -1.73 8.22
CA PHE A 50 -5.36 -1.70 8.61
C PHE A 50 -5.56 -1.26 10.08
N GLU A 51 -4.66 -1.67 10.99
CA GLU A 51 -4.76 -1.31 12.41
C GLU A 51 -4.65 0.20 12.62
N HIS A 52 -3.95 0.91 11.75
CA HIS A 52 -3.82 2.36 11.82
C HIS A 52 -5.19 3.04 11.76
N PHE A 53 -6.01 2.59 10.81
CA PHE A 53 -7.33 3.16 10.57
C PHE A 53 -8.38 2.66 11.55
N GLU A 54 -8.27 1.44 12.06
CA GLU A 54 -9.12 0.95 13.15
C GLU A 54 -8.85 1.70 14.47
N LYS A 55 -7.58 2.01 14.78
CA LYS A 55 -7.24 2.84 15.94
C LYS A 55 -7.72 4.28 15.79
N GLU A 56 -7.77 4.82 14.57
CA GLU A 56 -8.34 6.14 14.31
C GLU A 56 -9.87 6.15 14.40
N SER A 57 -10.56 5.11 13.95
CA SER A 57 -12.01 5.00 14.08
C SER A 57 -12.45 4.77 15.52
N ALA A 58 -11.71 3.96 16.30
CA ALA A 58 -11.98 3.72 17.73
C ALA A 58 -11.69 4.92 18.65
N ARG A 59 -10.99 5.95 18.15
CA ARG A 59 -10.73 7.22 18.86
C ARG A 59 -11.79 8.30 18.58
N ARG A 60 -12.79 8.00 17.76
CA ARG A 60 -13.97 8.84 17.51
C ARG A 60 -15.16 8.32 18.29
#